data_AF-A0A255DBD5-F1
#
_entry.id   AF-A0A255DBD5-F1
#
_cell.length_a   1.000
_cell.length_b   1.000
_cell.length_c   1.000
_cell.angle_alpha   90.00
_cell.angle_beta   90.00
_cell.angle_gamma   90.00
#
_symmetry.space_group_name_H-M   'P 1'
#
loop_
_entity.id
_entity.type
_entity.pdbx_description
1 polymer ?
#
loop_
_entity_poly.entity_id
_entity_poly.type
_entity_poly.pdbx_seq_one_letter_code
_entity_poly.pdbx_strand_id
1 'polypeptide(L)'
;MADGTNTATITLDGKTVTVPSNPGDTLLETARRAGLSPPFSCEAGNCGTCIATVVDGEVTMRVNEVLEDSEVEDGLVLTCQGVPQSDVTITYDD
;
A
#
# COMPACT_ATOMS: atom_id res chain seq x y z
N MET A 1 -4.31 -14.58 -21.71
CA MET A 1 -4.69 -14.37 -20.31
C MET A 1 -4.49 -12.89 -20.05
N ALA A 2 -5.52 -12.07 -20.27
CA ALA A 2 -5.47 -10.66 -19.89
C ALA A 2 -5.96 -10.63 -18.45
N ASP A 3 -5.05 -10.93 -17.52
CA ASP A 3 -5.34 -10.86 -16.09
C ASP A 3 -5.60 -9.39 -15.76
N GLY A 4 -6.80 -9.10 -15.26
CA GLY A 4 -7.20 -7.76 -14.80
C GLY A 4 -6.49 -7.38 -13.50
N THR A 5 -5.16 -7.44 -13.52
CA THR A 5 -4.29 -6.99 -12.44
C THR A 5 -4.18 -5.47 -12.52
N ASN A 6 -4.51 -4.82 -11.41
CA ASN A 6 -4.27 -3.41 -11.20
C ASN A 6 -2.75 -3.15 -11.14
N THR A 7 -2.33 -1.91 -11.27
CA THR A 7 -0.92 -1.53 -11.13
C THR A 7 -0.71 -0.79 -9.82
N ALA A 8 0.30 -1.18 -9.05
CA ALA A 8 0.74 -0.43 -7.88
C ALA A 8 2.06 0.27 -8.18
N THR A 9 2.04 1.60 -8.13
CA THR A 9 3.23 2.44 -8.17
C THR A 9 3.63 2.77 -6.74
N ILE A 10 4.80 2.34 -6.32
CA ILE A 10 5.27 2.46 -4.95
C ILE A 10 6.55 3.29 -4.95
N THR A 11 6.53 4.38 -4.20
CA THR A 11 7.71 5.23 -3.97
C THR A 11 8.24 4.99 -2.56
N LEU A 12 9.50 4.57 -2.45
CA LEU A 12 10.19 4.32 -1.18
C LEU A 12 11.60 4.91 -1.27
N ASP A 13 11.97 5.79 -0.34
CA ASP A 13 13.30 6.44 -0.30
C ASP A 13 13.65 7.15 -1.64
N GLY A 14 12.66 7.81 -2.27
CA GLY A 14 12.80 8.44 -3.59
C GLY A 14 12.90 7.46 -4.77
N LYS A 15 12.87 6.15 -4.53
CA LYS A 15 12.81 5.11 -5.57
C LYS A 15 11.37 4.75 -5.87
N THR A 16 10.90 5.10 -7.07
CA THR A 16 9.59 4.71 -7.57
C THR A 16 9.68 3.44 -8.40
N VAL A 17 8.85 2.45 -8.07
CA VAL A 17 8.72 1.19 -8.81
C VAL A 17 7.26 0.93 -9.10
N THR A 18 6.96 0.60 -10.35
CA THR A 18 5.62 0.26 -10.81
C THR A 18 5.57 -1.23 -11.11
N VAL A 19 4.68 -1.95 -10.43
CA VAL A 19 4.48 -3.39 -10.61
C VAL A 19 3.00 -3.75 -10.69
N PRO A 20 2.64 -4.81 -11.41
CA PRO A 20 1.28 -5.34 -11.37
C PRO A 20 0.97 -5.87 -9.96
N SER A 21 -0.14 -5.42 -9.39
CA SER A 21 -0.72 -5.96 -8.16
C SER A 21 -1.70 -7.07 -8.51
N ASN A 22 -1.63 -8.15 -7.74
CA ASN A 22 -2.59 -9.24 -7.89
C ASN A 22 -3.88 -8.93 -7.12
N PRO A 23 -5.04 -9.38 -7.60
CA PRO A 23 -6.28 -9.20 -6.87
C PRO A 23 -6.21 -9.91 -5.51
N GLY A 24 -6.34 -9.13 -4.44
CA GLY A 24 -6.28 -9.61 -3.06
C GLY A 24 -4.89 -9.60 -2.41
N ASP A 25 -3.83 -9.32 -3.16
CA ASP A 25 -2.51 -9.01 -2.57
C ASP A 25 -2.56 -7.63 -1.90
N THR A 26 -1.82 -7.49 -0.81
CA THR A 26 -1.64 -6.19 -0.14
C THR A 26 -0.60 -5.34 -0.86
N LEU A 27 -0.63 -4.03 -0.62
CA LEU A 27 0.41 -3.11 -1.12
C LEU A 27 1.80 -3.48 -0.61
N LEU A 28 1.88 -3.96 0.65
CA LEU A 28 3.12 -4.47 1.24
C LEU A 28 3.68 -5.67 0.47
N GLU A 29 2.85 -6.67 0.18
CA GLU A 29 3.26 -7.86 -0.58
C GLU A 29 3.68 -7.48 -2.00
N THR A 30 2.93 -6.58 -2.63
CA THR A 30 3.22 -6.06 -3.97
C THR A 30 4.57 -5.34 -3.99
N ALA A 31 4.87 -4.50 -3.00
CA ALA A 31 6.15 -3.82 -2.84
C ALA A 31 7.31 -4.80 -2.62
N ARG A 32 7.14 -5.79 -1.74
CA ARG A 32 8.15 -6.84 -1.51
C ARG A 32 8.44 -7.64 -2.78
N ARG A 33 7.40 -8.00 -3.55
CA ARG A 33 7.54 -8.66 -4.85
C ARG A 33 8.27 -7.80 -5.87
N ALA A 34 8.11 -6.48 -5.81
CA ALA A 34 8.86 -5.53 -6.62
C ALA A 34 10.35 -5.41 -6.24
N GLY A 35 10.79 -6.10 -5.18
CA GLY A 35 12.13 -5.98 -4.63
C GLY A 35 12.33 -4.71 -3.80
N LEU A 36 11.25 -4.05 -3.39
CA LEU A 36 11.29 -3.01 -2.36
C LEU A 36 11.26 -3.65 -0.98
N SER A 37 11.85 -2.99 0.01
CA SER A 37 11.82 -3.42 1.41
C SER A 37 11.14 -2.35 2.25
N PRO A 38 9.81 -2.18 2.11
CA PRO A 38 9.06 -1.23 2.92
C PRO A 38 9.15 -1.60 4.41
N PRO A 39 9.09 -0.61 5.31
CA PRO A 39 9.12 -0.84 6.75
C PRO A 39 7.88 -1.64 7.16
N PHE A 40 8.08 -2.73 7.91
CA PHE A 40 7.01 -3.56 8.45
C PHE A 40 7.41 -4.11 9.83
N SER A 41 6.41 -4.42 10.66
CA SER A 41 6.64 -4.98 12.00
C SER A 41 5.60 -6.02 12.36
N CYS A 42 4.33 -5.62 12.47
CA CYS A 42 3.26 -6.48 12.97
C CYS A 42 2.52 -7.27 11.88
N GLU A 43 2.41 -6.69 10.68
CA GLU A 43 1.58 -7.20 9.56
C GLU A 43 0.08 -7.41 9.90
N ALA A 44 -0.36 -7.06 11.11
CA ALA A 44 -1.73 -7.22 11.59
C ALA A 44 -2.55 -5.91 11.58
N GLY A 45 -1.93 -4.77 11.24
CA GLY A 45 -2.60 -3.48 11.18
C GLY A 45 -2.72 -2.74 12.52
N ASN A 46 -1.88 -3.10 13.51
CA ASN A 46 -1.93 -2.58 14.88
C ASN A 46 -0.64 -1.84 15.33
N CYS A 47 0.33 -1.63 14.42
CA CYS A 47 1.62 -1.01 14.75
C CYS A 47 1.95 0.29 14.01
N GLY A 48 1.36 0.54 12.83
CA GLY A 48 1.64 1.74 12.04
C GLY A 48 2.98 1.79 11.31
N THR A 49 3.87 0.78 11.46
CA THR A 49 5.17 0.78 10.75
C THR A 49 5.02 0.73 9.22
N CYS A 50 3.91 0.19 8.73
CA CYS A 50 3.63 0.00 7.31
C CYS A 50 2.83 1.17 6.69
N ILE A 51 2.77 2.33 7.34
CA ILE A 51 2.02 3.50 6.86
C ILE A 51 2.65 4.02 5.57
N ALA A 52 1.80 4.34 4.60
CA ALA A 52 2.15 5.07 3.39
C ALA A 52 1.01 6.04 3.06
N THR A 53 1.30 7.01 2.21
CA THR A 53 0.31 7.95 1.72
C THR A 53 -0.08 7.59 0.29
N VAL A 54 -1.38 7.49 0.03
CA VAL A 54 -1.94 7.34 -1.31
C VAL A 54 -1.87 8.69 -2.01
N VAL A 55 -1.10 8.74 -3.08
CA VAL A 55 -0.95 9.91 -3.94
C VAL A 55 -2.06 9.92 -5.00
N ASP A 56 -2.44 8.75 -5.50
CA ASP A 56 -3.48 8.58 -6.52
C ASP A 56 -4.08 7.18 -6.47
N GLY A 57 -5.35 7.04 -6.85
CA GLY A 57 -6.07 5.76 -6.86
C GLY A 57 -6.85 5.46 -5.58
N GLU A 58 -7.38 4.24 -5.49
CA GLU A 58 -8.21 3.80 -4.38
C GLU A 58 -7.67 2.53 -3.71
N VAL A 59 -7.60 2.57 -2.38
CA VAL A 59 -7.11 1.47 -1.55
C VAL A 59 -8.14 1.17 -0.47
N THR A 60 -8.47 -0.10 -0.29
CA THR A 60 -9.32 -0.54 0.81
C THR A 60 -8.47 -1.24 1.86
N MET A 61 -8.54 -0.77 3.10
CA MET A 61 -7.89 -1.44 4.24
C MET A 61 -8.81 -2.51 4.82
N ARG A 62 -8.27 -3.71 5.04
CA ARG A 62 -8.99 -4.81 5.71
C ARG A 62 -9.17 -4.56 7.21
N VAL A 63 -8.09 -4.09 7.84
CA VAL A 63 -8.02 -3.78 9.26
C VAL A 63 -7.31 -2.44 9.38
N ASN A 64 -7.93 -1.52 10.11
CA ASN A 64 -7.35 -0.25 10.49
C ASN A 64 -7.63 -0.01 11.98
N GLU A 65 -6.65 -0.32 12.82
CA GLU A 65 -6.72 -0.06 14.27
C GLU A 65 -5.75 1.06 14.70
N VAL A 66 -5.08 1.71 13.73
CA VAL A 66 -3.99 2.67 13.98
C VAL A 66 -4.34 4.07 13.48
N LEU A 67 -4.86 4.18 12.27
CA LEU A 67 -5.17 5.46 11.64
C LEU A 67 -6.59 5.90 12.00
N GLU A 68 -6.74 7.17 12.36
CA GLU A 68 -8.04 7.81 12.52
C GLU A 68 -8.71 8.04 11.16
N ASP A 69 -10.04 8.16 11.12
CA ASP A 69 -10.78 8.38 9.86
C ASP A 69 -10.26 9.58 9.07
N SER A 70 -9.91 10.68 9.75
CA SER A 70 -9.34 11.87 9.11
C SER A 70 -7.99 11.61 8.43
N GLU A 71 -7.15 10.75 9.00
CA GLU A 71 -5.86 10.38 8.40
C GLU A 71 -6.08 9.55 7.14
N VAL A 72 -7.07 8.65 7.16
CA VAL A 72 -7.47 7.87 5.98
C VAL A 72 -8.04 8.78 4.89
N GLU A 73 -8.82 9.79 5.28
CA GLU A 73 -9.33 10.83 4.36
C GLU A 73 -8.21 11.69 3.76
N ASP A 74 -7.15 11.97 4.52
CA ASP A 74 -5.91 12.60 4.04
C ASP A 74 -5.05 11.66 3.17
N GLY A 75 -5.48 10.40 2.99
CA GLY A 75 -4.85 9.41 2.11
C GLY A 75 -3.83 8.51 2.80
N LEU A 76 -3.71 8.54 4.14
CA LEU A 76 -2.83 7.60 4.84
C LEU A 76 -3.45 6.20 4.84
N VAL A 77 -2.62 5.19 4.58
CA VAL A 77 -3.03 3.79 4.54
C VAL A 77 -2.00 2.87 5.15
N LEU A 78 -2.47 1.81 5.79
CA LEU A 78 -1.64 0.69 6.26
C LEU A 78 -1.38 -0.26 5.10
N THR A 79 -0.22 -0.15 4.44
CA THR A 79 0.08 -0.96 3.25
C THR A 79 0.07 -2.47 3.49
N CYS A 80 0.27 -2.90 4.73
CA CYS A 80 0.17 -4.28 5.17
C CYS A 80 -1.27 -4.83 5.24
N GLN A 81 -2.27 -3.95 5.22
CA GLN A 81 -3.69 -4.30 5.22
C GLN A 81 -4.46 -3.67 4.04
N GLY A 82 -3.82 -2.74 3.32
CA GLY A 82 -4.35 -2.03 2.18
C GLY A 82 -4.27 -2.87 0.91
N VAL A 83 -5.42 -3.10 0.30
CA VAL A 83 -5.59 -3.80 -0.97
C VAL A 83 -6.00 -2.79 -2.05
N PRO A 84 -5.26 -2.68 -3.15
CA PRO A 84 -5.59 -1.76 -4.23
C PRO A 84 -6.89 -2.19 -4.94
N GLN A 85 -7.86 -1.29 -5.05
CA GLN A 85 -9.10 -1.53 -5.81
C GLN A 85 -8.94 -1.14 -7.29
N SER A 86 -8.01 -0.23 -7.58
CA SER A 86 -7.67 0.26 -8.90
C SER A 86 -6.15 0.45 -9.04
N ASP A 87 -5.70 0.97 -10.18
CA ASP A 87 -4.35 1.48 -10.31
C ASP A 87 -4.09 2.53 -9.22
N VAL A 88 -3.04 2.32 -8.43
CA VAL A 88 -2.75 3.16 -7.25
C VAL A 88 -1.30 3.60 -7.25
N THR A 89 -1.07 4.81 -6.78
CA THR A 89 0.24 5.35 -6.47
C THR A 89 0.33 5.64 -4.98
N ILE A 90 1.30 5.01 -4.31
CA ILE A 90 1.61 5.26 -2.90
C ILE A 90 3.05 5.73 -2.71
N THR A 91 3.26 6.50 -1.65
CA THR A 91 4.59 6.93 -1.20
C THR A 91 4.79 6.61 0.26
N TYR A 92 5.93 6.02 0.59
CA TYR A 92 6.37 5.83 1.96
C TYR A 92 7.17 7.07 2.38
N ASP A 93 6.71 7.74 3.43
CA ASP A 93 7.45 8.81 4.12
C ASP A 93 8.22 8.15 5.28
N ASP A 94 9.52 8.44 5.40
CA ASP A 94 10.45 7.81 6.35
C ASP A 94 10.20 8.21 7.81
#